data_AF-A0A5C7FKF8-F1
#
_entry.id   AF-A0A5C7FKF8-F1
#
_cell.length_a   1.000
_cell.length_b   1.000
_cell.length_c   1.000
_cell.angle_alpha   90.00
_cell.angle_beta   90.00
_cell.angle_gamma   90.00
#
_symmetry.space_group_name_H-M   'P 1'
#
loop_
_entity.id
_entity.type
_entity.pdbx_description
1 polymer ?
#
loop_
_entity_poly.entity_id
_entity_poly.type
_entity_poly.pdbx_seq_one_letter_code
_entity_poly.pdbx_strand_id
1 'polypeptide(L)'
;MAHVLRMIQSFKSSKSMRKSFLSLLAVLFLAAPLSAQYFGLRAGVNATDASIDFDNAEIETDGESNLMLGIFLDIPLGTDIISIQPELNYLNRGYSIDASLGSIASFERTVSFVDLGALVKLNFGRPEGIGFYVGAGPSFSYAVSGTVTDLNGERDVDFDADRINRSGLEFTAVGGLTIDIGLKLFVEGRYNGSFTDQSDLDDSEIRQRYIGINGGVLVPLGN
;
A
#
# COMPACT_ATOMS: atom_id res chain seq x y z
N MET A 1 -22.53 2.45 -31.44
CA MET A 1 -21.67 3.66 -31.47
C MET A 1 -21.57 4.35 -30.10
N ALA A 2 -22.65 4.50 -29.33
CA ALA A 2 -22.61 5.08 -27.97
C ALA A 2 -21.82 4.25 -26.92
N HIS A 3 -21.76 2.92 -27.06
CA HIS A 3 -21.00 2.05 -26.15
C HIS A 3 -19.47 2.18 -26.30
N VAL A 4 -18.97 2.35 -27.53
CA VAL A 4 -17.53 2.53 -27.81
C VAL A 4 -17.03 3.88 -27.27
N LEU A 5 -17.87 4.92 -27.31
CA LEU A 5 -17.53 6.24 -26.80
C LEU A 5 -17.42 6.27 -25.26
N ARG A 6 -18.24 5.47 -24.55
CA ARG A 6 -18.15 5.31 -23.08
C ARG A 6 -16.87 4.56 -22.67
N MET A 7 -16.45 3.56 -23.45
CA MET A 7 -15.21 2.83 -23.21
C MET A 7 -13.96 3.72 -23.35
N ILE A 8 -13.95 4.59 -24.37
CA ILE A 8 -12.86 5.57 -24.59
C ILE A 8 -12.83 6.65 -23.50
N GLN A 9 -14.00 7.07 -22.98
CA GLN A 9 -14.08 8.03 -21.87
C GLN A 9 -13.60 7.43 -20.53
N SER A 10 -13.87 6.14 -20.27
CA SER A 10 -13.36 5.41 -19.10
C SER A 10 -11.82 5.36 -19.08
N PHE A 11 -11.21 5.07 -20.24
CA PHE A 11 -9.75 5.01 -20.39
C PHE A 11 -9.04 6.36 -20.20
N LYS A 12 -9.68 7.47 -20.62
CA LYS A 12 -9.14 8.83 -20.44
C LYS A 12 -9.25 9.32 -18.99
N SER A 13 -10.27 8.87 -18.26
CA SER A 13 -10.51 9.23 -16.86
C SER A 13 -9.40 8.74 -15.93
N SER A 14 -8.99 7.47 -16.06
CA SER A 14 -7.93 6.85 -15.23
C SER A 14 -6.59 7.58 -15.31
N LYS A 15 -6.11 7.93 -16.52
CA LYS A 15 -4.85 8.67 -16.68
C LYS A 15 -4.92 10.10 -16.14
N SER A 16 -6.08 10.75 -16.22
CA SER A 16 -6.26 12.11 -15.70
C SER A 16 -6.29 12.13 -14.17
N MET A 17 -6.97 11.15 -13.54
CA MET A 17 -7.04 11.03 -12.09
C MET A 17 -5.68 10.71 -11.46
N ARG A 18 -4.90 9.82 -12.09
CA ARG A 18 -3.51 9.52 -11.67
C ARG A 18 -2.63 10.78 -11.66
N LYS A 19 -2.70 11.59 -12.71
CA LYS A 19 -1.93 12.84 -12.82
C LYS A 19 -2.37 13.88 -11.79
N SER A 20 -3.67 14.04 -11.56
CA SER A 20 -4.18 14.94 -10.53
C SER A 20 -3.77 14.50 -9.12
N PHE A 21 -3.79 13.19 -8.84
CA PHE A 21 -3.36 12.63 -7.55
C PHE A 21 -1.85 12.84 -7.32
N LEU A 22 -1.01 12.48 -8.30
CA LEU A 22 0.44 12.69 -8.24
C LEU A 22 0.81 14.18 -8.07
N SER A 23 0.09 15.06 -8.76
CA SER A 23 0.31 16.51 -8.65
C SER A 23 -0.11 17.04 -7.28
N LEU A 24 -1.24 16.59 -6.74
CA LEU A 24 -1.69 16.97 -5.40
C LEU A 24 -0.69 16.52 -4.33
N LEU A 25 -0.16 15.30 -4.47
CA LEU A 25 0.83 14.79 -3.53
C LEU A 25 2.16 15.55 -3.61
N ALA A 26 2.63 15.89 -4.82
CA ALA A 26 3.82 16.72 -4.98
C ALA A 26 3.66 18.11 -4.33
N VAL A 27 2.46 18.71 -4.40
CA VAL A 27 2.17 19.98 -3.72
C VAL A 27 2.16 19.81 -2.19
N LEU A 28 1.64 18.70 -1.66
CA LEU A 28 1.68 18.40 -0.22
C LEU A 28 3.11 18.27 0.30
N PHE A 29 4.04 17.73 -0.49
CA PHE A 29 5.47 17.68 -0.13
C PHE A 29 6.15 19.06 -0.14
N LEU A 30 5.66 20.02 -0.94
CA LEU A 30 6.28 21.35 -1.11
C LEU A 30 5.68 22.43 -0.20
N ALA A 31 4.46 22.24 0.32
CA ALA A 31 3.71 23.25 1.06
C ALA A 31 3.80 23.11 2.60
N ALA A 32 4.80 22.39 3.13
CA ALA A 32 4.88 22.11 4.56
C ALA A 32 5.17 23.39 5.39
N PRO A 33 4.30 23.79 6.34
CA PRO A 33 4.49 24.98 7.18
C PRO A 33 5.57 24.78 8.25
N LEU A 34 6.07 25.88 8.81
CA LEU A 34 7.13 25.97 9.85
C LEU A 34 6.69 25.46 11.25
N SER A 35 5.83 24.45 11.34
CA SER A 35 5.41 23.81 12.60
C SER A 35 6.29 22.58 12.92
N ALA A 36 6.15 22.03 14.13
CA ALA A 36 6.84 20.81 14.57
C ALA A 36 6.40 19.60 13.71
N GLN A 37 7.13 19.36 12.64
CA GLN A 37 6.94 18.20 11.77
C GLN A 37 7.76 17.03 12.31
N TYR A 38 7.34 15.80 12.03
CA TYR A 38 8.18 14.63 12.29
C TYR A 38 8.49 13.90 11.00
N PHE A 39 9.77 13.55 10.82
CA PHE A 39 10.19 12.58 9.83
C PHE A 39 10.10 11.18 10.43
N GLY A 40 9.33 10.31 9.80
CA GLY A 40 9.13 8.94 10.23
C GLY A 40 9.94 7.95 9.42
N LEU A 41 10.59 7.01 10.10
CA LEU A 41 11.10 5.78 9.52
C LEU A 41 10.23 4.62 10.01
N ARG A 42 9.80 3.76 9.09
CA ARG A 42 8.89 2.64 9.34
C ARG A 42 9.51 1.32 8.89
N ALA A 43 9.33 0.29 9.70
CA ALA A 43 9.51 -1.09 9.32
C ALA A 43 8.37 -1.94 9.89
N GLY A 44 8.01 -3.02 9.23
CA GLY A 44 6.97 -3.91 9.75
C GLY A 44 6.76 -5.17 8.92
N VAL A 45 5.76 -5.92 9.35
CA VAL A 45 5.35 -7.18 8.74
C VAL A 45 3.87 -7.08 8.36
N ASN A 46 3.56 -7.51 7.15
CA ASN A 46 2.22 -7.50 6.58
C ASN A 46 1.86 -8.91 6.10
N ALA A 47 0.69 -9.41 6.44
CA ALA A 47 0.10 -10.57 5.79
C ALA A 47 -0.70 -10.09 4.58
N THR A 48 -0.38 -10.62 3.41
CA THR A 48 -1.10 -10.31 2.17
C THR A 48 -2.06 -11.44 1.87
N ASP A 49 -3.34 -11.11 1.69
CA ASP A 49 -4.33 -12.06 1.19
C ASP A 49 -4.71 -11.65 -0.24
N ALA A 50 -4.72 -12.62 -1.15
CA ALA A 50 -5.26 -12.46 -2.49
C ALA A 50 -6.52 -13.33 -2.62
N SER A 51 -7.63 -12.71 -3.01
CA SER A 51 -8.83 -13.43 -3.44
C SER A 51 -8.81 -13.51 -4.96
N ILE A 52 -8.93 -14.74 -5.51
CA ILE A 52 -8.93 -15.02 -6.95
C ILE A 52 -10.26 -15.71 -7.26
N ASP A 53 -11.14 -15.04 -8.01
CA ASP A 53 -12.40 -15.63 -8.49
C ASP A 53 -12.18 -16.24 -9.89
N PHE A 54 -12.27 -17.56 -9.99
CA PHE A 54 -12.30 -18.30 -11.26
C PHE A 54 -13.53 -19.22 -11.26
N ASP A 55 -14.45 -18.98 -12.19
CA ASP A 55 -15.46 -19.93 -12.68
C ASP A 55 -16.22 -20.73 -11.58
N ASN A 56 -16.79 -20.01 -10.59
CA ASN A 56 -17.55 -20.55 -9.45
C ASN A 56 -16.76 -21.45 -8.47
N ALA A 57 -15.44 -21.31 -8.39
CA ALA A 57 -14.62 -21.92 -7.34
C ALA A 57 -13.80 -20.84 -6.61
N GLU A 58 -14.14 -20.61 -5.33
CA GLU A 58 -13.35 -19.77 -4.43
C GLU A 58 -12.09 -20.54 -4.02
N ILE A 59 -10.93 -20.16 -4.57
CA ILE A 59 -9.64 -20.74 -4.16
C ILE A 59 -9.03 -19.79 -3.12
N GLU A 60 -9.15 -20.14 -1.84
CA GLU A 60 -8.43 -19.49 -0.75
C GLU A 60 -6.92 -19.76 -0.95
N THR A 61 -6.14 -18.68 -1.07
CA THR A 61 -4.68 -18.74 -1.17
C THR A 61 -4.07 -18.52 0.21
N ASP A 62 -3.05 -19.30 0.58
CA ASP A 62 -2.27 -19.07 1.80
C ASP A 62 -1.49 -17.75 1.69
N GLY A 63 -1.87 -16.77 2.51
CA GLY A 63 -1.27 -15.44 2.49
C GLY A 63 0.20 -15.42 2.95
N GLU A 64 1.08 -14.78 2.18
CA GLU A 64 2.49 -14.65 2.53
C GLU A 64 2.73 -13.48 3.50
N SER A 65 3.53 -13.74 4.53
CA SER A 65 4.07 -12.71 5.42
C SER A 65 5.21 -11.97 4.74
N ASN A 66 5.04 -10.66 4.57
CA ASN A 66 5.94 -9.81 3.82
C ASN A 66 6.49 -8.66 4.68
N LEU A 67 7.73 -8.27 4.41
CA LEU A 67 8.34 -7.10 5.04
C LEU A 67 7.89 -5.82 4.35
N MET A 68 7.73 -4.77 5.15
CA MET A 68 7.52 -3.41 4.67
C MET A 68 8.56 -2.48 5.28
N LEU A 69 9.13 -1.62 4.44
CA LEU A 69 9.98 -0.50 4.84
C LEU A 69 9.34 0.79 4.32
N GLY A 70 9.40 1.86 5.09
CA GLY A 70 8.78 3.10 4.65
C GLY A 70 9.37 4.33 5.30
N ILE A 71 9.10 5.45 4.65
CA ILE A 71 9.39 6.79 5.14
C ILE A 71 8.14 7.65 5.03
N PHE A 72 7.97 8.59 5.95
CA PHE A 72 6.83 9.51 5.92
C PHE A 72 7.16 10.83 6.59
N LEU A 73 6.35 11.85 6.31
CA LEU A 73 6.34 13.10 7.06
C LEU A 73 5.04 13.17 7.83
N ASP A 74 5.07 13.61 9.08
CA ASP A 74 3.88 13.87 9.87
C ASP A 74 3.75 15.38 10.09
N ILE A 75 2.73 15.98 9.48
CA ILE A 75 2.59 17.45 9.37
C ILE A 75 1.30 17.87 10.08
N PRO A 76 1.37 18.47 11.28
CA PRO A 76 0.20 18.99 11.98
C PRO A 76 -0.48 20.13 11.19
N LEU A 77 -1.81 20.11 11.13
CA LEU A 77 -2.64 21.11 10.46
C LEU A 77 -3.22 22.10 11.46
N GLY A 78 -2.48 23.16 11.75
CA GLY A 78 -2.90 24.28 12.62
C GLY A 78 -3.03 23.92 14.11
N THR A 79 -3.30 22.67 14.44
CA THR A 79 -3.33 22.10 15.80
C THR A 79 -2.70 20.72 15.79
N ASP A 80 -2.34 20.18 16.96
CA ASP A 80 -1.77 18.84 17.08
C ASP A 80 -2.81 17.72 16.88
N ILE A 81 -4.10 18.06 16.84
CA ILE A 81 -5.20 17.07 16.75
C ILE A 81 -5.28 16.47 15.34
N ILE A 82 -5.04 17.25 14.30
CA ILE A 82 -5.17 16.81 12.90
C ILE A 82 -3.81 16.94 12.22
N SER A 83 -3.41 15.92 11.49
CA SER A 83 -2.17 15.94 10.70
C SER A 83 -2.37 15.29 9.34
N ILE A 84 -1.53 15.66 8.37
CA ILE A 84 -1.40 14.96 7.10
C ILE A 84 -0.08 14.20 7.11
N GLN A 85 -0.13 12.97 6.64
CA GLN A 85 1.01 12.08 6.56
C GLN A 85 1.21 11.59 5.12
N PRO A 86 1.93 12.34 4.26
CA PRO A 86 2.44 11.77 3.02
C PRO A 86 3.47 10.69 3.34
N GLU A 87 3.39 9.57 2.63
CA GLU A 87 4.21 8.40 2.89
C GLU A 87 4.64 7.67 1.61
N LEU A 88 5.80 7.05 1.69
CA LEU A 88 6.38 6.19 0.67
C LEU A 88 6.79 4.87 1.33
N ASN A 89 6.25 3.76 0.86
CA ASN A 89 6.56 2.43 1.38
C ASN A 89 7.06 1.53 0.26
N TYR A 90 8.00 0.65 0.60
CA TYR A 90 8.44 -0.47 -0.21
C TYR A 90 8.02 -1.76 0.51
N LEU A 91 7.33 -2.64 -0.21
CA LEU A 91 6.85 -3.90 0.35
C LEU A 91 6.76 -4.97 -0.73
N ASN A 92 6.85 -6.22 -0.30
CA ASN A 92 6.54 -7.37 -1.13
C ASN A 92 5.07 -7.78 -0.91
N ARG A 93 4.45 -8.30 -1.96
CA ARG A 93 3.11 -8.91 -1.93
C ARG A 93 3.22 -10.21 -2.72
N GLY A 94 2.95 -11.33 -2.07
CA GLY A 94 3.03 -12.63 -2.71
C GLY A 94 1.87 -13.54 -2.36
N TYR A 95 1.70 -14.57 -3.17
CA TYR A 95 0.65 -15.58 -3.04
C TYR A 95 1.19 -16.93 -3.55
N SER A 96 0.87 -17.99 -2.82
CA SER A 96 1.21 -19.38 -3.20
C SER A 96 -0.07 -20.17 -3.50
N ILE A 97 -0.07 -20.92 -4.61
CA ILE A 97 -1.17 -21.84 -4.91
C ILE A 97 -0.65 -23.27 -4.80
N ASP A 98 -1.06 -23.96 -3.74
CA ASP A 98 -0.77 -25.38 -3.53
C ASP A 98 -1.90 -26.25 -4.08
N ALA A 99 -1.77 -26.69 -5.33
CA ALA A 99 -2.67 -27.69 -5.89
C ALA A 99 -2.25 -29.09 -5.39
N SER A 100 -2.91 -29.56 -4.33
CA SER A 100 -2.71 -30.91 -3.76
C SER A 100 -3.33 -32.04 -4.62
N LEU A 101 -3.08 -32.02 -5.94
CA LEU A 101 -3.40 -33.12 -6.85
C LEU A 101 -2.11 -33.78 -7.33
N GLY A 102 -1.66 -34.79 -6.60
CA GLY A 102 -0.77 -35.82 -7.14
C GLY A 102 0.57 -35.33 -7.69
N SER A 103 1.37 -34.68 -6.86
CA SER A 103 2.84 -34.56 -6.98
C SER A 103 3.47 -33.58 -7.98
N ILE A 104 2.76 -32.72 -8.71
CA ILE A 104 3.43 -31.79 -9.65
C ILE A 104 2.64 -30.47 -9.83
N ALA A 105 2.95 -29.45 -9.01
CA ALA A 105 2.93 -27.99 -9.31
C ALA A 105 2.73 -27.16 -8.03
N SER A 106 3.82 -26.74 -7.40
CA SER A 106 3.82 -25.57 -6.49
C SER A 106 4.06 -24.33 -7.34
N PHE A 107 3.22 -23.31 -7.20
CA PHE A 107 3.38 -22.03 -7.88
C PHE A 107 3.46 -20.93 -6.83
N GLU A 108 4.62 -20.28 -6.75
CA GLU A 108 4.87 -19.15 -5.85
C GLU A 108 5.15 -17.90 -6.68
N ARG A 109 4.46 -16.80 -6.36
CA ARG A 109 4.71 -15.51 -6.99
C ARG A 109 4.80 -14.43 -5.93
N THR A 110 5.92 -13.72 -5.93
CA THR A 110 6.15 -12.56 -5.07
C THR A 110 6.45 -11.33 -5.93
N VAL A 111 5.73 -10.23 -5.72
CA VAL A 111 5.90 -8.97 -6.45
C VAL A 111 6.23 -7.86 -5.47
N SER A 112 7.26 -7.07 -5.78
CA SER A 112 7.65 -5.90 -4.99
C SER A 112 6.97 -4.64 -5.50
N PHE A 113 6.49 -3.84 -4.56
CA PHE A 113 5.74 -2.62 -4.82
C PHE A 113 6.37 -1.42 -4.13
N VAL A 114 6.21 -0.28 -4.76
CA VAL A 114 6.38 1.04 -4.16
C VAL A 114 5.00 1.67 -4.01
N ASP A 115 4.61 1.91 -2.77
CA ASP A 115 3.33 2.54 -2.40
C ASP A 115 3.58 4.00 -2.04
N LEU A 116 2.86 4.88 -2.70
CA LEU A 116 2.91 6.32 -2.49
C LEU A 116 1.53 6.79 -2.03
N GLY A 117 1.43 7.24 -0.77
CA GLY A 117 0.16 7.55 -0.12
C GLY A 117 0.15 8.86 0.63
N ALA A 118 -1.04 9.26 1.07
CA ALA A 118 -1.22 10.35 2.01
C ALA A 118 -2.38 10.03 2.95
N LEU A 119 -2.10 10.04 4.25
CA LEU A 119 -3.11 9.82 5.29
C LEU A 119 -3.51 11.15 5.91
N VAL A 120 -4.77 11.29 6.27
CA VAL A 120 -5.20 12.27 7.29
C VAL A 120 -5.28 11.52 8.60
N LYS A 121 -4.64 12.04 9.65
CA LYS A 121 -4.68 11.44 10.99
C LYS A 121 -5.37 12.35 11.99
N LEU A 122 -6.08 11.71 12.90
CA LEU A 122 -6.55 12.28 14.15
C LEU A 122 -5.64 11.77 15.26
N ASN A 123 -4.94 12.69 15.91
CA ASN A 123 -4.03 12.41 17.01
C ASN A 123 -4.69 12.80 18.34
N PHE A 124 -4.41 12.00 19.35
CA PHE A 124 -4.94 12.15 20.69
C PHE A 124 -3.86 11.82 21.72
N GLY A 125 -4.06 12.27 22.95
CA GLY A 125 -3.10 12.09 24.04
C GLY A 125 -2.13 13.27 24.14
N ARG A 126 -0.98 13.03 24.79
CA ARG A 126 0.01 14.09 25.05
C ARG A 126 1.17 13.97 24.05
N PRO A 127 1.59 15.06 23.40
CA PRO A 127 2.74 15.06 22.49
C PRO A 127 4.03 14.56 23.15
N GLU A 128 4.28 14.98 24.40
CA GLU A 128 5.48 14.66 25.19
C GLU A 128 5.30 13.42 26.09
N GLY A 129 4.69 12.36 25.55
CA GLY A 129 4.44 11.14 26.32
C GLY A 129 3.74 10.08 25.50
N ILE A 130 2.66 9.52 26.03
CA ILE A 130 1.84 8.54 25.31
C ILE A 130 0.79 9.27 24.47
N GLY A 131 0.81 8.97 23.18
CA GLY A 131 -0.19 9.39 22.21
C GLY A 131 -0.81 8.18 21.53
N PHE A 132 -1.97 8.40 20.92
CA PHE A 132 -2.59 7.44 20.02
C PHE A 132 -3.18 8.18 18.83
N TYR A 133 -3.29 7.49 17.70
CA TYR A 133 -3.86 8.08 16.50
C TYR A 133 -4.64 7.06 15.70
N VAL A 134 -5.56 7.58 14.90
CA VAL A 134 -6.19 6.86 13.80
C VAL A 134 -6.01 7.67 12.54
N GLY A 135 -5.81 7.01 11.41
CA GLY A 135 -5.60 7.70 10.15
C GLY A 135 -6.16 6.91 8.98
N ALA A 136 -6.46 7.62 7.92
CA ALA A 136 -6.96 7.02 6.69
C ALA A 136 -6.63 7.89 5.49
N GLY A 137 -6.47 7.27 4.32
CA GLY A 137 -6.28 8.00 3.09
C GLY A 137 -5.96 7.13 1.88
N PRO A 138 -5.90 7.75 0.70
CA PRO A 138 -5.56 7.06 -0.53
C PRO A 138 -4.08 6.69 -0.61
N SER A 139 -3.81 5.56 -1.27
CA SER A 139 -2.48 5.18 -1.73
C SER A 139 -2.50 4.81 -3.21
N PHE A 140 -1.38 5.03 -3.87
CA PHE A 140 -1.10 4.55 -5.21
C PHE A 140 0.04 3.56 -5.13
N SER A 141 -0.21 2.34 -5.58
CA SER A 141 0.80 1.28 -5.59
C SER A 141 1.36 1.08 -6.99
N TYR A 142 2.66 0.83 -7.08
CA TYR A 142 3.35 0.54 -8.33
C TYR A 142 4.30 -0.65 -8.22
N ALA A 143 4.08 -1.68 -9.03
CA ALA A 143 4.92 -2.88 -9.13
C ALA A 143 6.25 -2.56 -9.82
N VAL A 144 7.35 -2.78 -9.11
CA VAL A 144 8.70 -2.44 -9.55
C VAL A 144 9.50 -3.67 -10.00
N SER A 145 9.31 -4.80 -9.32
CA SER A 145 9.96 -6.08 -9.62
C SER A 145 9.07 -7.24 -9.16
N GLY A 146 9.37 -8.45 -9.59
CA GLY A 146 8.71 -9.64 -9.08
C GLY A 146 9.42 -10.89 -9.52
N THR A 147 9.14 -11.98 -8.83
CA THR A 147 9.74 -13.28 -9.03
C THR A 147 8.63 -14.32 -9.07
N VAL A 148 8.76 -15.30 -9.97
CA VAL A 148 7.90 -16.47 -10.07
C VAL A 148 8.76 -17.70 -9.93
N THR A 149 8.37 -18.59 -9.02
CA THR A 149 9.00 -19.90 -8.85
C THR A 149 8.01 -20.97 -9.29
N ASP A 150 8.40 -21.73 -10.31
CA ASP A 150 7.65 -22.88 -10.83
C ASP A 150 8.55 -24.12 -10.93
N LEU A 151 8.03 -25.20 -11.53
CA LEU A 151 8.73 -26.48 -11.70
C LEU A 151 10.03 -26.38 -12.53
N ASN A 152 10.18 -25.33 -13.34
CA ASN A 152 11.35 -25.07 -14.18
C ASN A 152 12.37 -24.16 -13.48
N GLY A 153 12.09 -23.69 -12.27
CA GLY A 153 12.96 -22.85 -11.45
C GLY A 153 12.42 -21.43 -11.25
N GLU A 154 13.28 -20.58 -10.70
CA GLU A 154 12.98 -19.18 -10.43
C GLU A 154 13.21 -18.32 -11.69
N ARG A 155 12.25 -17.45 -12.02
CA ARG A 155 12.39 -16.42 -13.05
C ARG A 155 11.87 -15.07 -12.60
N ASP A 156 12.41 -14.01 -13.19
CA ASP A 156 11.86 -12.67 -13.04
C ASP A 156 10.49 -12.54 -13.73
N VAL A 157 9.62 -11.72 -13.15
CA VAL A 157 8.33 -11.32 -13.73
C VAL A 157 8.59 -10.36 -14.89
N ASP A 158 8.05 -10.69 -16.05
CA ASP A 158 7.95 -9.76 -17.18
C ASP A 158 6.55 -9.17 -17.16
N PHE A 159 6.41 -7.94 -16.65
CA PHE A 159 5.09 -7.33 -16.48
C PHE A 159 4.28 -7.19 -17.77
N ASP A 160 4.94 -7.03 -18.93
CA ASP A 160 4.28 -6.88 -20.22
C ASP A 160 3.86 -8.25 -20.77
N ALA A 161 4.76 -9.24 -20.72
CA ALA A 161 4.49 -10.59 -21.20
C ALA A 161 3.52 -11.36 -20.28
N ASP A 162 3.63 -11.18 -18.97
CA ASP A 162 2.77 -11.80 -17.95
C ASP A 162 1.44 -11.03 -17.75
N ARG A 163 1.24 -9.92 -18.49
CA ARG A 163 0.01 -9.09 -18.49
C ARG A 163 -0.43 -8.63 -17.10
N ILE A 164 0.52 -8.21 -16.28
CA ILE A 164 0.28 -7.78 -14.91
C ILE A 164 0.10 -6.27 -14.88
N ASN A 165 -1.05 -5.78 -14.42
CA ASN A 165 -1.22 -4.36 -14.20
C ASN A 165 -0.28 -3.91 -13.07
N ARG A 166 0.68 -3.07 -13.44
CA ARG A 166 1.71 -2.57 -12.54
C ARG A 166 1.22 -1.52 -11.56
N SER A 167 -0.01 -1.02 -11.67
CA SER A 167 -0.46 0.13 -10.90
C SER A 167 -1.88 0.00 -10.37
N GLY A 168 -2.08 0.36 -9.11
CA GLY A 168 -3.38 0.31 -8.44
C GLY A 168 -3.63 1.54 -7.57
N LEU A 169 -4.89 1.95 -7.49
CA LEU A 169 -5.36 2.85 -6.44
C LEU A 169 -5.95 2.04 -5.29
N GLU A 170 -5.60 2.47 -4.09
CA GLU A 170 -5.84 1.78 -2.84
C GLU A 170 -6.32 2.77 -1.78
N PHE A 171 -6.84 2.21 -0.70
CA PHE A 171 -7.11 2.92 0.54
C PHE A 171 -6.35 2.27 1.67
N THR A 172 -5.76 3.11 2.50
CA THR A 172 -5.06 2.71 3.71
C THR A 172 -5.80 3.27 4.92
N ALA A 173 -5.98 2.43 5.94
CA ALA A 173 -6.39 2.83 7.28
C ALA A 173 -5.35 2.36 8.31
N VAL A 174 -5.09 3.18 9.31
CA VAL A 174 -4.12 2.90 10.37
C VAL A 174 -4.68 3.26 11.75
N GLY A 175 -4.24 2.52 12.76
CA GLY A 175 -4.43 2.86 14.16
C GLY A 175 -3.14 2.58 14.91
N GLY A 176 -2.64 3.55 15.68
CA GLY A 176 -1.32 3.44 16.28
C GLY A 176 -1.17 4.14 17.62
N LEU A 177 -0.08 3.80 18.29
CA LEU A 177 0.38 4.38 19.54
C LEU A 177 1.72 5.05 19.31
N THR A 178 1.95 6.18 19.99
CA THR A 178 3.25 6.85 20.05
C THR A 178 3.71 6.95 21.48
N ILE A 179 5.01 6.80 21.72
CA ILE A 179 5.63 7.05 23.02
C ILE A 179 6.87 7.93 22.85
N ASP A 180 6.96 9.00 23.62
CA ASP A 180 8.16 9.84 23.70
C ASP A 180 8.96 9.51 24.96
N ILE A 181 10.18 9.00 24.77
CA ILE A 181 11.16 8.71 25.83
C ILE A 181 12.50 9.42 25.57
N GLY A 182 12.48 10.55 24.87
CA GLY A 182 13.65 11.24 24.33
C GLY A 182 14.01 10.81 22.90
N LEU A 183 13.49 9.65 22.47
CA LEU A 183 13.29 9.27 21.08
C LEU A 183 11.81 8.93 20.93
N LYS A 184 11.12 9.56 19.98
CA LYS A 184 9.70 9.32 19.75
C LYS A 184 9.53 8.05 18.92
N LEU A 185 8.88 7.04 19.49
CA LEU A 185 8.63 5.75 18.87
C LEU A 185 7.14 5.62 18.52
N PHE A 186 6.85 4.78 17.54
CA PHE A 186 5.47 4.40 17.23
C PHE A 186 5.31 2.92 16.90
N VAL A 187 4.10 2.42 17.09
CA VAL A 187 3.62 1.14 16.58
C VAL A 187 2.21 1.36 16.02
N GLU A 188 1.90 0.76 14.87
CA GLU A 188 0.62 0.87 14.19
C GLU A 188 0.15 -0.48 13.65
N GLY A 189 -1.15 -0.73 13.80
CA GLY A 189 -1.87 -1.65 12.93
C GLY A 189 -2.22 -0.93 11.63
N ARG A 190 -2.01 -1.58 10.50
CA ARG A 190 -2.25 -1.05 9.16
C ARG A 190 -3.10 -2.00 8.35
N TYR A 191 -4.13 -1.46 7.71
CA TYR A 191 -4.94 -2.15 6.73
C TYR A 191 -4.85 -1.41 5.39
N ASN A 192 -4.67 -2.16 4.32
CA ASN A 192 -4.72 -1.64 2.97
C ASN A 192 -5.69 -2.50 2.13
N GLY A 193 -6.59 -1.81 1.44
CA GLY A 193 -7.54 -2.42 0.51
C GLY A 193 -7.44 -1.77 -0.87
N SER A 194 -7.40 -2.60 -1.90
CA SER A 194 -7.38 -2.13 -3.29
C SER A 194 -8.79 -1.80 -3.80
N PHE A 195 -8.94 -0.63 -4.42
CA PHE A 195 -10.15 -0.29 -5.19
C PHE A 195 -10.03 -0.68 -6.67
N THR A 196 -8.88 -1.19 -7.07
CA THR A 196 -8.53 -1.47 -8.47
C THR A 196 -8.28 -2.96 -8.63
N ASP A 197 -8.91 -3.55 -9.64
CA ASP A 197 -8.68 -4.94 -10.02
C ASP A 197 -7.32 -5.08 -10.72
N GLN A 198 -6.54 -6.10 -10.35
CA GLN A 198 -5.16 -6.26 -10.84
C GLN A 198 -5.04 -7.11 -12.10
N SER A 199 -6.16 -7.61 -12.62
CA SER A 199 -6.27 -8.43 -13.83
C SER A 199 -6.71 -7.61 -15.05
N ASP A 200 -6.15 -7.94 -16.21
CA ASP A 200 -6.46 -7.34 -17.53
C ASP A 200 -7.32 -8.30 -18.39
N LEU A 201 -8.02 -9.25 -17.75
CA LEU A 201 -8.89 -10.28 -18.35
C LEU A 201 -10.35 -10.07 -17.90
N ASP A 202 -11.29 -10.13 -18.85
CA ASP A 202 -12.72 -9.80 -18.64
C ASP A 202 -13.47 -10.74 -17.66
N ASP A 203 -12.88 -11.86 -17.21
CA ASP A 203 -13.55 -12.92 -16.41
C ASP A 203 -12.84 -13.33 -15.10
N SER A 204 -11.86 -12.55 -14.60
CA SER A 204 -11.21 -12.85 -13.31
C SER A 204 -10.93 -11.57 -12.53
N GLU A 205 -11.39 -11.46 -11.27
CA GLU A 205 -11.18 -10.29 -10.41
C GLU A 205 -10.14 -10.64 -9.33
N ILE A 206 -8.96 -10.00 -9.36
CA ILE A 206 -7.93 -10.16 -8.33
C ILE A 206 -7.86 -8.88 -7.51
N ARG A 207 -8.35 -8.93 -6.27
CA ARG A 207 -8.25 -7.84 -5.29
C ARG A 207 -7.21 -8.21 -4.24
N GLN A 208 -6.13 -7.45 -4.20
CA GLN A 208 -5.11 -7.57 -3.16
C GLN A 208 -5.49 -6.73 -1.94
N ARG A 209 -5.37 -7.34 -0.76
CA ARG A 209 -5.46 -6.68 0.54
C ARG A 209 -4.28 -7.10 1.40
N TYR A 210 -3.84 -6.22 2.29
CA TYR A 210 -2.92 -6.63 3.35
C TYR A 210 -3.31 -6.01 4.68
N ILE A 211 -3.02 -6.76 5.74
CA ILE A 211 -3.07 -6.29 7.12
C ILE A 211 -1.70 -6.50 7.75
N GLY A 212 -1.25 -5.56 8.56
CA GLY A 212 0.06 -5.68 9.17
C GLY A 212 0.26 -4.86 10.42
N ILE A 213 1.37 -5.17 11.09
CA ILE A 213 1.86 -4.45 12.24
C ILE A 213 3.19 -3.80 11.83
N ASN A 214 3.24 -2.48 11.99
CA ASN A 214 4.39 -1.67 11.62
C ASN A 214 4.82 -0.83 12.83
N GLY A 215 6.08 -0.41 12.86
CA GLY A 215 6.58 0.48 13.89
C GLY A 215 7.86 1.17 13.46
N GLY A 216 8.36 2.05 14.30
CA GLY A 216 9.61 2.74 14.04
C GLY A 216 9.78 4.00 14.86
N VAL A 217 10.49 4.96 14.27
CA VAL A 217 10.94 6.18 14.94
C VAL A 217 10.38 7.42 14.25
N LEU A 218 10.11 8.46 15.04
CA LEU A 218 9.69 9.79 14.62
C LEU A 218 10.78 10.78 15.05
N VAL A 219 11.45 11.41 14.09
CA VAL A 219 12.49 12.39 14.33
C VAL A 219 11.92 13.79 14.10
N PRO A 220 11.96 14.71 15.08
CA PRO A 220 11.45 16.06 14.88
C PRO A 220 12.26 16.78 13.78
N LEU A 221 11.56 17.48 12.90
CA LEU A 221 12.11 18.35 11.87
C LEU A 221 11.85 19.81 12.28
N GLY A 222 12.90 20.51 12.69
CA GLY A 222 12.83 21.89 13.18
C GLY A 222 13.11 21.99 14.68
N ASN A 223 13.88 23.02 15.06
CA ASN A 223 14.22 23.36 16.44
C ASN A 223 13.24 24.39 17.00
#